data_AF-A0A0B5J4G0-F1
#
_entry.id   AF-A0A0B5J4G0-F1
#
_cell.length_a   1.000
_cell.length_b   1.000
_cell.length_c   1.000
_cell.angle_alpha   90.00
_cell.angle_beta   90.00
_cell.angle_gamma   90.00
#
_symmetry.space_group_name_H-M   'P 1'
#
loop_
_entity.id
_entity.type
_entity.pdbx_description
1 polymer ?
#
loop_
_entity_poly.entity_id
_entity_poly.type
_entity_poly.pdbx_seq_one_letter_code
_entity_poly.pdbx_strand_id
1 'polypeptide(L)'
;EGANFVIKRTYVADITNYTPSVALSVFRELLTAEQGAYWTFLLRSRGVTLVGASPERHVGLAGEVALMNPISGTYRYPPGGPTLQGVTEFLADRKEAEELYMVVDEELKMMCRFCAPGTVRVLGPHLKEMARVAHTEYFIEG
;
A
#
# COMPACT_ATOMS: atom_id res chain seq x y z
N GLU A 1 1.49 -23.94 7.41
CA GLU A 1 0.75 -23.20 6.36
C GLU A 1 0.45 -21.81 6.91
N GLY A 2 0.71 -20.74 6.16
CA GLY A 2 0.55 -19.36 6.64
C GLY A 2 -0.93 -19.02 6.88
N ALA A 3 -1.21 -18.06 7.75
CA ALA A 3 -2.58 -17.70 8.14
C ALA A 3 -3.33 -16.89 7.06
N ASN A 4 -2.62 -16.21 6.15
CA ASN A 4 -3.20 -15.39 5.08
C ASN A 4 -2.55 -15.64 3.71
N PHE A 5 -3.34 -15.46 2.65
CA PHE A 5 -2.89 -15.58 1.27
C PHE A 5 -3.52 -14.49 0.41
N VAL A 6 -2.75 -13.91 -0.51
CA VAL A 6 -3.25 -12.98 -1.53
C VAL A 6 -3.29 -13.69 -2.88
N ILE A 7 -4.48 -13.83 -3.46
CA ILE A 7 -4.67 -14.44 -4.79
C ILE A 7 -4.88 -13.32 -5.82
N LYS A 8 -3.96 -13.22 -6.78
CA LYS A 8 -3.99 -12.18 -7.82
C LYS A 8 -5.06 -12.47 -8.88
N ARG A 9 -5.83 -11.44 -9.26
CA ARG A 9 -6.55 -11.36 -10.54
C ARG A 9 -6.04 -10.19 -11.38
N THR A 10 -6.21 -10.25 -12.71
CA THR A 10 -5.73 -9.21 -13.64
C THR A 10 -6.89 -8.66 -14.46
N TYR A 11 -7.08 -7.34 -14.44
CA TYR A 11 -7.94 -6.63 -15.38
C TYR A 11 -7.14 -6.27 -16.62
N VAL A 12 -7.63 -6.65 -17.79
CA VAL A 12 -6.96 -6.45 -19.07
C VAL A 12 -7.84 -5.59 -19.96
N ALA A 13 -7.25 -4.57 -20.56
CA ALA A 13 -7.86 -3.71 -21.56
C ALA A 13 -6.82 -3.33 -22.61
N ASP A 14 -7.26 -3.14 -23.84
CA ASP A 14 -6.40 -2.73 -24.96
C ASP A 14 -6.39 -1.20 -25.09
N ILE A 15 -5.18 -0.64 -25.17
CA ILE A 15 -4.96 0.76 -25.53
C ILE A 15 -4.55 0.80 -27.00
N THR A 16 -5.51 1.06 -27.88
CA THR A 16 -5.24 1.20 -29.31
C THR A 16 -4.34 2.41 -29.58
N ASN A 17 -3.42 2.27 -30.54
CA ASN A 17 -2.47 3.33 -30.92
C ASN A 17 -1.64 3.87 -29.74
N TYR A 18 -1.19 2.98 -28.85
CA TYR A 18 -0.37 3.36 -27.71
C TYR A 18 0.86 4.19 -28.12
N THR A 19 1.04 5.32 -27.44
CA THR A 19 2.25 6.14 -27.50
C THR A 19 2.67 6.52 -26.07
N PRO A 20 3.91 7.00 -25.86
CA PRO A 20 4.34 7.47 -24.55
C PRO A 20 3.48 8.63 -24.00
N SER A 21 2.83 9.42 -24.86
CA SER A 21 1.93 10.48 -24.39
C SER A 21 0.67 9.93 -23.73
N VAL A 22 0.19 8.75 -24.14
CA VAL A 22 -0.93 8.08 -23.45
C VAL A 22 -0.54 7.72 -22.01
N ALA A 23 0.67 7.17 -21.81
CA ALA A 23 1.16 6.86 -20.47
C ALA A 23 1.32 8.13 -19.61
N LEU A 24 1.81 9.23 -20.19
CA LEU A 24 1.90 10.52 -19.50
C LEU A 24 0.52 11.07 -19.11
N SER A 25 -0.51 10.86 -19.93
CA SER A 25 -1.89 11.23 -19.60
C SER A 25 -2.42 10.42 -18.40
N VAL A 26 -2.18 9.10 -18.36
CA VAL A 26 -2.54 8.27 -17.20
C VAL A 26 -1.78 8.71 -15.95
N PHE A 27 -0.48 8.96 -16.08
CA PHE A 27 0.33 9.43 -14.96
C PHE A 27 -0.13 10.79 -14.43
N ARG A 28 -0.47 11.73 -15.32
CA ARG A 28 -1.06 13.02 -14.95
C ARG A 28 -2.36 12.82 -14.16
N GLU A 29 -3.25 11.94 -14.63
CA GLU A 29 -4.51 11.67 -13.95
C GLU A 29 -4.27 11.12 -12.54
N LEU A 30 -3.33 10.17 -12.37
CA LEU A 30 -2.96 9.67 -11.04
C LEU A 30 -2.42 10.78 -10.14
N LEU A 31 -1.58 11.68 -10.66
CA LEU A 31 -1.04 12.80 -9.87
C LEU A 31 -2.12 13.79 -9.40
N THR A 32 -3.23 13.91 -10.14
CA THR A 32 -4.30 14.87 -9.81
C THR A 32 -5.46 14.24 -9.05
N ALA A 33 -5.73 12.95 -9.27
CA ALA A 33 -6.92 12.27 -8.75
C ALA A 33 -6.61 11.32 -7.59
N GLU A 34 -5.38 10.84 -7.45
CA GLU A 34 -4.97 9.97 -6.33
C GLU A 34 -4.33 10.78 -5.20
N GLN A 35 -4.45 10.28 -3.97
CA GLN A 35 -3.81 10.83 -2.79
C GLN A 35 -3.30 9.71 -1.88
N GLY A 36 -2.41 10.03 -0.95
CA GLY A 36 -1.90 9.08 0.04
C GLY A 36 -0.97 7.99 -0.51
N ALA A 37 -0.72 7.92 -1.82
CA ALA A 37 0.26 7.01 -2.39
C ALA A 37 1.66 7.26 -1.81
N TYR A 38 2.38 6.19 -1.48
CA TYR A 38 3.81 6.26 -1.18
C TYR A 38 4.59 6.74 -2.41
N TRP A 39 4.30 6.16 -3.59
CA TRP A 39 4.87 6.59 -4.86
C TRP A 39 3.84 6.55 -5.98
N THR A 40 3.71 7.67 -6.67
CA THR A 40 3.10 7.76 -8.01
C THR A 40 4.22 7.77 -9.04
N PHE A 41 4.23 6.82 -9.97
CA PHE A 41 5.35 6.60 -10.88
C PHE A 41 4.92 6.34 -12.33
N LEU A 42 5.84 6.67 -13.24
CA LEU A 42 5.85 6.22 -14.62
C LEU A 42 7.27 5.74 -14.94
N LEU A 43 7.39 4.46 -15.28
CA LEU A 43 8.64 3.83 -15.66
C LEU A 43 8.49 3.23 -17.05
N ARG A 44 9.46 3.46 -17.92
CA ARG A 44 9.49 2.85 -19.25
C ARG A 44 10.82 2.15 -19.47
N SER A 45 10.78 0.86 -19.76
CA SER A 45 11.97 0.06 -20.02
C SER A 45 11.65 -1.09 -20.96
N ARG A 46 12.52 -1.34 -21.94
CA ARG A 46 12.47 -2.50 -22.85
C ARG A 46 11.08 -2.74 -23.49
N GLY A 47 10.40 -1.67 -23.89
CA GLY A 47 9.08 -1.75 -24.52
C GLY A 47 7.90 -1.94 -23.55
N VAL A 48 8.16 -2.07 -22.24
CA VAL A 48 7.15 -2.12 -21.18
C VAL A 48 7.04 -0.75 -20.52
N THR A 49 5.81 -0.33 -20.27
CA THR A 49 5.51 0.86 -19.49
C THR A 49 4.72 0.48 -18.25
N LEU A 50 5.23 0.91 -17.09
CA LEU A 50 4.56 0.77 -15.80
C LEU A 50 4.10 2.15 -15.34
N VAL A 51 2.83 2.27 -15.01
CA VAL A 51 2.25 3.49 -14.43
C VAL A 51 1.42 3.06 -13.24
N GLY A 52 1.58 3.72 -12.09
CA GLY A 52 0.87 3.34 -10.88
C GLY A 52 1.02 4.34 -9.74
N ALA A 53 0.20 4.14 -8.71
CA ALA A 53 0.22 4.88 -7.46
C ALA A 53 0.18 3.87 -6.31
N SER A 54 1.35 3.42 -5.84
CA SER A 54 1.46 2.41 -4.79
C SER A 54 1.26 3.08 -3.42
N PRO A 55 0.37 2.59 -2.55
CA PRO A 55 0.31 3.05 -1.16
C PRO A 55 1.51 2.57 -0.34
N GLU A 56 2.08 1.42 -0.71
CA GLU A 56 3.00 0.69 0.13
C GLU A 56 4.44 0.81 -0.38
N ARG A 57 5.35 1.08 0.55
CA ARG A 57 6.79 0.92 0.34
C ARG A 57 7.14 -0.54 0.54
N HIS A 58 7.98 -1.10 -0.33
CA HIS A 58 8.52 -2.44 -0.10
C HIS A 58 9.57 -2.46 1.03
N VAL A 59 10.64 -1.68 0.87
CA VAL A 59 11.67 -1.47 1.89
C VAL A 59 12.33 -0.11 1.65
N GLY A 60 12.76 0.55 2.72
CA GLY A 60 13.57 1.76 2.67
C GLY A 60 14.80 1.60 3.56
N LEU A 61 15.90 2.22 3.17
CA LEU A 61 17.12 2.25 3.98
C LEU A 61 17.65 3.69 3.97
N ALA A 62 17.82 4.27 5.16
CA ALA A 62 18.41 5.58 5.34
C ALA A 62 19.48 5.50 6.44
N GLY A 63 20.75 5.60 6.02
CA GLY A 63 21.87 5.28 6.92
C GLY A 63 21.80 3.80 7.33
N GLU A 64 21.74 3.56 8.63
CA GLU A 64 21.65 2.20 9.21
C GLU A 64 20.21 1.80 9.56
N VAL A 65 19.20 2.64 9.27
CA VAL A 65 17.79 2.38 9.62
C VAL A 65 17.05 1.81 8.42
N ALA A 66 16.62 0.56 8.53
CA ALA A 66 15.72 -0.07 7.57
C ALA A 66 14.26 0.22 7.96
N LEU A 67 13.37 0.38 6.97
CA LEU A 67 11.94 0.64 7.17
C LEU A 67 11.09 -0.21 6.23
N MET A 68 10.12 -0.92 6.79
CA MET A 68 8.99 -1.54 6.07
C MET A 68 7.67 -0.93 6.55
N ASN A 69 6.60 -1.12 5.78
CA ASN A 69 5.31 -0.47 5.98
C ASN A 69 4.20 -1.47 5.69
N PRO A 70 3.90 -2.40 6.62
CA PRO A 70 2.84 -3.36 6.40
C PRO A 70 1.49 -2.65 6.31
N ILE A 71 0.80 -2.83 5.19
CA ILE A 71 -0.55 -2.30 4.95
C ILE A 71 -1.53 -3.46 4.76
N SER A 72 -2.61 -3.46 5.54
CA SER A 72 -3.72 -4.41 5.37
C SER A 72 -5.01 -3.83 5.93
N GLY A 73 -6.13 -4.48 5.65
CA GLY A 73 -7.46 -3.92 5.92
C GLY A 73 -7.81 -2.81 4.93
N THR A 74 -9.07 -2.75 4.49
CA THR A 74 -9.50 -1.78 3.48
C THR A 74 -10.91 -1.27 3.71
N TYR A 75 -11.04 0.00 4.06
CA TYR A 75 -12.31 0.73 4.01
C TYR A 75 -12.57 1.25 2.61
N ARG A 76 -13.61 0.75 1.94
CA ARG A 76 -14.03 1.24 0.62
C ARG A 76 -14.98 2.43 0.77
N TYR A 77 -14.64 3.57 0.17
CA TYR A 77 -15.50 4.74 0.24
C TYR A 77 -16.79 4.53 -0.57
N PRO A 78 -17.95 4.93 -0.04
CA PRO A 78 -19.18 4.97 -0.82
C PRO A 78 -19.11 6.07 -1.89
N PRO A 79 -20.06 6.12 -2.84
CA PRO A 79 -20.06 7.12 -3.91
C PRO A 79 -20.02 8.58 -3.43
N GLY A 80 -20.53 8.86 -2.22
CA GLY A 80 -20.51 10.19 -1.58
C GLY A 80 -19.21 10.54 -0.83
N GLY A 81 -18.20 9.66 -0.82
CA GLY A 81 -16.96 9.83 -0.07
C GLY A 81 -16.99 9.19 1.33
N PRO A 82 -15.86 9.22 2.07
CA PRO A 82 -15.76 8.59 3.39
C PRO A 82 -16.71 9.23 4.39
N THR A 83 -17.27 8.43 5.31
CA THR A 83 -18.08 8.93 6.43
C THR A 83 -17.43 8.54 7.75
N LEU A 84 -17.60 9.38 8.78
CA LEU A 84 -17.05 9.10 10.12
C LEU A 84 -17.59 7.76 10.67
N GLN A 85 -18.87 7.48 10.44
CA GLN A 85 -19.48 6.21 10.82
C GLN A 85 -18.80 5.03 10.10
N GLY A 86 -18.61 5.12 8.78
CA GLY A 86 -17.99 4.04 8.01
C GLY A 86 -16.54 3.77 8.40
N VAL A 87 -15.77 4.83 8.68
CA VAL A 87 -14.40 4.70 9.22
C VAL A 87 -14.42 4.05 10.61
N THR A 88 -15.34 4.47 11.49
CA THR A 88 -15.42 3.93 12.86
C THR A 88 -15.84 2.46 12.86
N GLU A 89 -16.79 2.07 12.00
CA GLU A 89 -17.21 0.68 11.82
C GLU A 89 -16.07 -0.18 11.27
N PHE A 90 -15.33 0.32 10.27
CA PHE A 90 -14.13 -0.34 9.75
C PHE A 90 -13.05 -0.55 10.81
N LEU A 91 -12.73 0.48 11.60
CA LEU A 91 -11.71 0.39 12.66
C LEU A 91 -12.15 -0.54 13.82
N ALA A 92 -13.45 -0.76 13.98
CA ALA A 92 -14.00 -1.71 14.95
C ALA A 92 -14.15 -3.14 14.39
N ASP A 93 -13.93 -3.35 13.08
CA ASP A 93 -14.05 -4.66 12.47
C ASP A 93 -12.87 -5.56 12.87
N ARG A 94 -13.18 -6.62 13.63
CA ARG A 94 -12.18 -7.58 14.10
C ARG A 94 -11.46 -8.28 12.96
N LYS A 95 -12.13 -8.60 11.86
CA LYS A 95 -11.51 -9.28 10.71
C LYS A 95 -10.46 -8.37 10.08
N GLU A 96 -10.77 -7.09 9.91
CA GLU A 96 -9.83 -6.11 9.33
C GLU A 96 -8.63 -5.86 10.25
N ALA A 97 -8.86 -5.80 11.57
CA ALA A 97 -7.78 -5.69 12.55
C ALA A 97 -6.88 -6.93 12.58
N GLU A 98 -7.47 -8.14 12.57
CA GLU A 98 -6.73 -9.40 12.52
C GLU A 98 -5.91 -9.55 11.23
N GLU A 99 -6.45 -9.10 10.08
CA GLU A 99 -5.71 -9.04 8.81
C GLU A 99 -4.46 -8.18 8.91
N LEU A 100 -4.52 -7.02 9.58
CA LEU A 100 -3.34 -6.18 9.79
C LEU A 100 -2.31 -6.83 10.72
N TYR A 101 -2.74 -7.35 11.88
CA TYR A 101 -1.81 -7.96 12.83
C TYR A 101 -1.02 -9.12 12.22
N MET A 102 -1.69 -9.95 11.41
CA MET A 102 -1.02 -11.06 10.73
C MET A 102 0.05 -10.58 9.74
N VAL A 103 -0.20 -9.50 8.98
CA VAL A 103 0.80 -8.95 8.05
C VAL A 103 1.97 -8.31 8.81
N VAL A 104 1.69 -7.59 9.90
CA VAL A 104 2.72 -7.03 10.79
C VAL A 104 3.62 -8.12 11.34
N ASP A 105 3.06 -9.25 11.79
CA ASP A 105 3.85 -10.38 12.31
C ASP A 105 4.78 -10.98 11.24
N GLU A 106 4.34 -11.09 9.99
CA GLU A 106 5.17 -11.60 8.89
C GLU A 106 6.30 -10.62 8.53
N GLU A 107 6.04 -9.32 8.50
CA GLU A 107 7.07 -8.32 8.24
C GLU A 107 8.03 -8.15 9.42
N LEU A 108 7.56 -8.30 10.66
CA LEU A 108 8.41 -8.36 11.85
C LEU A 108 9.39 -9.53 11.78
N LYS A 109 8.94 -10.71 11.36
CA LYS A 109 9.84 -11.87 11.15
C LYS A 109 10.90 -11.55 10.09
N MET A 110 10.55 -10.81 9.05
CA MET A 110 11.51 -10.36 8.04
C MET A 110 12.53 -9.40 8.65
N MET A 111 12.09 -8.33 9.31
CA MET A 111 12.97 -7.31 9.91
C MET A 111 13.89 -7.89 10.98
N CYS A 112 13.38 -8.75 11.86
CA CYS A 112 14.19 -9.43 12.91
C CYS A 112 15.29 -10.34 12.35
N ARG A 113 15.22 -10.76 11.08
CA ARG A 113 16.29 -11.54 10.43
C ARG A 113 17.43 -10.68 9.92
N PHE A 114 17.18 -9.40 9.63
CA PHE A 114 18.16 -8.49 9.01
C PHE A 114 18.69 -7.44 9.99
N CYS A 115 17.87 -7.01 10.95
CA CYS A 115 18.21 -6.00 11.94
C CYS A 115 18.82 -6.65 13.21
N ALA A 116 19.58 -5.86 13.97
CA ALA A 116 20.21 -6.35 15.19
C ALA A 116 19.15 -6.69 16.27
N PRO A 117 19.40 -7.72 17.11
CA PRO A 117 18.46 -8.06 18.18
C PRO A 117 18.16 -6.87 19.09
N GLY A 118 16.88 -6.58 19.28
CA GLY A 118 16.41 -5.48 20.14
C GLY A 118 16.37 -4.10 19.48
N THR A 119 16.73 -3.96 18.20
CA THR A 119 16.62 -2.67 17.48
C THR A 119 15.29 -2.48 16.77
N VAL A 120 14.61 -3.57 16.42
CA VAL A 120 13.33 -3.54 15.68
C VAL A 120 12.20 -2.94 16.52
N ARG A 121 11.47 -1.98 15.95
CA ARG A 121 10.34 -1.28 16.57
C ARG A 121 9.16 -1.22 15.62
N VAL A 122 7.96 -1.27 16.17
CA VAL A 122 6.70 -1.08 15.46
C VAL A 122 6.12 0.28 15.85
N LEU A 123 5.74 1.07 14.85
CA LEU A 123 5.15 2.40 15.01
C LEU A 123 3.76 2.41 14.36
N GLY A 124 2.76 2.92 15.07
CA GLY A 124 1.37 2.97 14.61
C GLY A 124 0.36 2.40 15.63
N PRO A 125 -0.84 2.00 15.19
CA PRO A 125 -1.31 1.99 13.79
C PRO A 125 -1.63 3.40 13.27
N HIS A 126 -1.67 3.55 11.95
CA HIS A 126 -2.10 4.76 11.27
C HIS A 126 -3.24 4.44 10.28
N LEU A 127 -4.05 5.47 9.97
CA LEU A 127 -5.02 5.41 8.89
C LEU A 127 -4.44 6.11 7.67
N LYS A 128 -4.38 5.39 6.55
CA LYS A 128 -3.89 5.87 5.26
C LYS A 128 -5.04 6.14 4.32
N GLU A 129 -5.40 7.41 4.16
CA GLU A 129 -6.49 7.82 3.28
C GLU A 129 -6.01 7.95 1.83
N MET A 130 -6.68 7.25 0.91
CA MET A 130 -6.50 7.36 -0.54
C MET A 130 -7.73 8.01 -1.20
N ALA A 131 -7.79 8.07 -2.52
CA ALA A 131 -8.90 8.71 -3.23
C ALA A 131 -10.21 7.92 -3.17
N ARG A 132 -10.13 6.58 -3.10
CA ARG A 132 -11.30 5.68 -3.17
C ARG A 132 -11.42 4.71 -1.99
N VAL A 133 -10.36 4.59 -1.20
CA VAL A 133 -10.27 3.68 -0.07
C VAL A 133 -9.42 4.30 1.04
N ALA A 134 -9.52 3.77 2.25
CA ALA A 134 -8.51 3.95 3.29
C ALA A 134 -7.98 2.59 3.74
N HIS A 135 -6.73 2.56 4.19
CA HIS A 135 -6.08 1.38 4.75
C HIS A 135 -5.65 1.64 6.19
N THR A 136 -5.50 0.58 6.98
CA THR A 136 -4.73 0.65 8.23
C THR A 136 -3.30 0.18 7.97
N GLU A 137 -2.34 0.83 8.60
CA GLU A 137 -0.92 0.55 8.40
C GLU A 137 -0.12 0.65 9.69
N TYR A 138 0.99 -0.07 9.72
CA TYR A 138 2.08 0.19 10.67
C TYR A 138 3.35 0.54 9.90
N PHE A 139 4.35 1.00 10.63
CA PHE A 139 5.73 1.06 10.19
C PHE A 139 6.58 0.17 11.07
N ILE A 140 7.53 -0.53 10.47
CA ILE A 140 8.52 -1.34 11.19
C ILE A 140 9.89 -0.81 10.83
N GLU A 141 10.60 -0.28 11.83
CA GLU A 141 11.97 0.20 11.68
C GLU A 141 12.94 -0.65 12.49
N GLY A 142 14.21 -0.72 12.08
CA GLY A 142 15.23 -1.45 12.82
C GLY A 142 16.64 -1.30 12.28
#